data_AF-A0A1L7I754-F1
#
_entry.id   AF-A0A1L7I754-F1
#
_cell.length_a   1.000
_cell.length_b   1.000
_cell.length_c   1.000
_cell.angle_alpha   90.00
_cell.angle_beta   90.00
_cell.angle_gamma   90.00
#
_symmetry.space_group_name_H-M   'P 1'
#
loop_
_entity.id
_entity.type
_entity.pdbx_description
1 polymer ?
#
loop_
_entity_poly.entity_id
_entity_poly.type
_entity_poly.pdbx_seq_one_letter_code
_entity_poly.pdbx_strand_id
1 'polypeptide(L)'
;MKAQVNEIKEGLQHFHGSEMFYQIPLIRTRFTNGLKYLANIADCFWLITDVSVIAKSLLNRSHFITIDFKRLSEEKQDYTGYEAEIIYSDGNGNILETHRYNFTDFPLDELRLYFVDNTLMLTSEY
;
A
#
# COMPACT_ATOMS: atom_id res chain seq x y z
N MET A 1 -6.21 -5.36 18.72
CA MET A 1 -5.45 -4.32 17.98
C MET A 1 -3.93 -4.52 18.08
N LYS A 2 -3.26 -4.32 19.23
CA LYS A 2 -1.78 -4.48 19.30
C LYS A 2 -1.25 -5.88 18.92
N ALA A 3 -1.96 -6.95 19.30
CA ALA A 3 -1.56 -8.32 18.95
C ALA A 3 -1.58 -8.58 17.44
N GLN A 4 -2.63 -8.14 16.75
CA GLN A 4 -2.78 -8.27 15.29
C GLN A 4 -1.72 -7.44 14.53
N VAL A 5 -1.40 -6.23 15.01
CA VAL A 5 -0.34 -5.40 14.41
C VAL A 5 1.02 -6.09 14.50
N ASN A 6 1.32 -6.71 15.64
CA ASN A 6 2.57 -7.46 15.81
C ASN A 6 2.60 -8.70 14.91
N GLU A 7 1.50 -9.46 14.86
CA GLU A 7 1.37 -10.63 13.97
C GLU A 7 1.59 -10.26 12.50
N ILE A 8 1.01 -9.13 12.04
CA ILE A 8 1.23 -8.63 10.69
C ILE A 8 2.71 -8.30 10.48
N LYS A 9 3.32 -7.52 11.38
CA LYS A 9 4.72 -7.08 11.22
C LYS A 9 5.70 -8.26 11.24
N GLU A 10 5.48 -9.25 12.09
CA GLU A 10 6.29 -10.47 12.15
C GLU A 10 6.08 -11.33 10.90
N GLY A 11 4.82 -11.51 10.49
CA GLY A 11 4.46 -12.27 9.29
C GLY A 11 5.07 -11.69 8.02
N LEU A 12 5.05 -10.37 7.86
CA LEU A 12 5.61 -9.68 6.69
C LEU A 12 7.12 -9.87 6.54
N GLN A 13 7.86 -10.10 7.63
CA GLN A 13 9.30 -10.35 7.58
C GLN A 13 9.66 -11.66 6.89
N HIS A 14 8.73 -12.60 6.74
CA HIS A 14 8.99 -13.89 6.08
C HIS A 14 8.85 -13.83 4.55
N PHE A 15 8.41 -12.69 3.99
CA PHE A 15 8.23 -12.54 2.55
C PHE A 15 9.43 -11.81 1.92
N HIS A 16 10.23 -12.58 1.18
CA HIS A 16 11.40 -12.12 0.43
C HIS A 16 11.42 -12.76 -0.95
N GLY A 17 11.31 -11.93 -1.99
CA GLY A 17 11.15 -12.42 -3.36
C GLY A 17 9.85 -13.21 -3.56
N SER A 18 8.98 -12.74 -4.45
CA SER A 18 7.71 -13.43 -4.67
C SER A 18 7.79 -14.37 -5.87
N GLU A 19 7.60 -15.67 -5.63
CA GLU A 19 7.44 -16.66 -6.71
C GLU A 19 5.97 -16.79 -7.15
N MET A 20 5.03 -16.24 -6.38
CA MET A 20 3.59 -16.39 -6.60
C MET A 20 2.89 -15.04 -6.69
N PHE A 21 2.33 -14.77 -7.87
CA PHE A 21 1.56 -13.56 -8.13
C PHE A 21 0.07 -13.86 -8.20
N TYR A 22 -0.71 -12.95 -7.65
CA TYR A 22 -2.15 -12.88 -7.78
C TYR A 22 -2.51 -11.73 -8.70
N GLN A 23 -3.68 -11.76 -9.33
CA GLN A 23 -4.08 -10.71 -10.27
C GLN A 23 -5.49 -10.21 -9.95
N ILE A 24 -5.68 -8.90 -9.96
CA ILE A 24 -7.00 -8.26 -9.96
C ILE A 24 -7.54 -8.34 -11.39
N PRO A 25 -8.61 -9.11 -11.68
CA PRO A 25 -9.02 -9.40 -13.06
C PRO A 25 -9.39 -8.15 -13.88
N LEU A 26 -10.10 -7.21 -13.25
CA LEU A 26 -10.62 -6.01 -13.94
C LEU A 26 -9.52 -5.07 -14.42
N ILE A 27 -8.51 -4.83 -13.59
CA ILE A 27 -7.44 -3.89 -13.88
C ILE A 27 -6.13 -4.58 -14.26
N ARG A 28 -6.07 -5.92 -14.28
CA ARG A 28 -4.86 -6.71 -14.63
C ARG A 28 -3.60 -6.34 -13.84
N THR A 29 -3.77 -5.75 -12.66
CA THR A 29 -2.67 -5.51 -11.72
C THR A 29 -2.35 -6.82 -11.02
N ARG A 30 -1.06 -7.18 -11.02
CA ARG A 30 -0.52 -8.30 -10.26
C ARG A 30 -0.13 -7.83 -8.86
N PHE A 31 -0.16 -8.71 -7.88
CA PHE A 31 0.37 -8.44 -6.55
C PHE A 31 0.96 -9.69 -5.91
N THR A 32 1.90 -9.49 -4.99
CA THR A 32 2.69 -10.56 -4.38
C THR A 32 1.92 -11.34 -3.31
N ASN A 33 2.46 -12.51 -2.95
CA ASN A 33 1.96 -13.32 -1.85
C ASN A 33 2.03 -12.60 -0.49
N GLY A 34 3.07 -11.78 -0.22
CA GLY A 34 3.14 -10.98 1.00
C GLY A 34 1.98 -9.98 1.12
N LEU A 35 1.64 -9.30 0.02
CA LEU A 35 0.46 -8.41 -0.04
C LEU A 35 -0.86 -9.17 0.14
N LYS A 36 -0.99 -10.35 -0.46
CA LYS A 36 -2.19 -11.18 -0.24
C LYS A 36 -2.33 -11.59 1.23
N TYR A 37 -1.22 -12.00 1.86
CA TYR A 37 -1.19 -12.33 3.27
C TYR A 37 -1.61 -11.14 4.13
N LEU A 38 -1.05 -9.95 3.88
CA LEU A 38 -1.43 -8.71 4.54
C LEU A 38 -2.93 -8.46 4.45
N ALA A 39 -3.48 -8.48 3.23
CA ALA A 39 -4.89 -8.21 3.01
C ALA A 39 -5.83 -9.23 3.67
N ASN A 40 -5.39 -10.50 3.81
CA ASN A 40 -6.19 -11.51 4.51
C ASN A 40 -6.19 -11.31 6.04
N ILE A 41 -5.06 -10.94 6.65
CA ILE A 41 -4.99 -10.77 8.10
C ILE A 41 -5.58 -9.44 8.55
N ALA A 42 -5.42 -8.40 7.74
CA ALA A 42 -5.93 -7.07 8.01
C ALA A 42 -7.34 -6.83 7.44
N ASP A 43 -7.93 -7.82 6.74
CA ASP A 43 -9.19 -7.70 5.99
C ASP A 43 -9.24 -6.47 5.03
N CYS A 44 -8.07 -6.05 4.53
CA CYS A 44 -7.90 -4.77 3.85
C CYS A 44 -7.69 -4.89 2.33
N PHE A 45 -8.53 -5.68 1.64
CA PHE A 45 -8.44 -5.80 0.17
C PHE A 45 -8.69 -4.47 -0.57
N TRP A 46 -9.44 -3.56 0.04
CA TRP A 46 -9.67 -2.22 -0.50
C TRP A 46 -8.36 -1.49 -0.79
N LEU A 47 -7.35 -1.63 0.09
CA LEU A 47 -6.06 -0.95 -0.06
C LEU A 47 -5.36 -1.41 -1.32
N ILE A 48 -5.33 -2.73 -1.57
CA ILE A 48 -4.74 -3.29 -2.79
C ILE A 48 -5.46 -2.74 -4.02
N THR A 49 -6.80 -2.76 -4.03
CA THR A 49 -7.55 -2.28 -5.20
C THR A 49 -7.38 -0.79 -5.44
N ASP A 50 -7.40 0.02 -4.39
CA ASP A 50 -7.32 1.47 -4.45
C ASP A 50 -5.94 1.91 -4.97
N VAL A 51 -4.87 1.47 -4.31
CA VAL A 51 -3.51 1.82 -4.73
C VAL A 51 -3.17 1.28 -6.13
N SER A 52 -3.75 0.13 -6.51
CA SER A 52 -3.56 -0.44 -7.85
C SER A 52 -4.19 0.42 -8.95
N VAL A 53 -5.37 1.00 -8.72
CA VAL A 53 -6.04 1.87 -9.70
C VAL A 53 -5.25 3.16 -9.89
N ILE A 54 -4.86 3.81 -8.79
CA ILE A 54 -4.14 5.08 -8.82
C ILE A 54 -2.74 4.90 -9.41
N ALA A 55 -1.97 3.92 -8.93
CA ALA A 55 -0.65 3.65 -9.48
C ALA A 55 -0.69 3.35 -10.99
N LYS A 56 -1.73 2.64 -11.47
CA LYS A 56 -1.89 2.42 -12.92
C LYS A 56 -2.09 3.70 -13.71
N SER A 57 -2.87 4.63 -13.18
CA SER A 57 -3.10 5.93 -13.84
C SER A 57 -1.84 6.79 -13.93
N LEU A 58 -0.84 6.52 -13.08
CA LEU A 58 0.41 7.26 -12.99
C LEU A 58 1.55 6.66 -13.84
N LEU A 59 1.34 5.52 -14.51
CA LEU A 59 2.36 4.86 -15.34
C LEU A 59 2.84 5.70 -16.53
N ASN A 60 2.06 6.68 -16.97
CA ASN A 60 2.48 7.63 -18.00
C ASN A 60 3.44 8.72 -17.47
N ARG A 61 3.55 8.88 -16.14
CA ARG A 61 4.40 9.86 -15.47
C ARG A 61 5.66 9.23 -14.89
N SER A 62 5.57 7.99 -14.38
CA SER A 62 6.74 7.23 -13.91
C SER A 62 6.54 5.74 -14.13
N HIS A 63 7.62 5.04 -14.50
CA HIS A 63 7.63 3.59 -14.62
C HIS A 63 7.72 2.88 -13.26
N PHE A 64 8.27 3.56 -12.25
CA PHE A 64 8.39 3.08 -10.89
C PHE A 64 7.63 4.03 -9.96
N ILE A 65 6.74 3.47 -9.14
CA ILE A 65 5.93 4.26 -8.22
C ILE A 65 6.09 3.70 -6.81
N THR A 66 6.50 4.54 -5.88
CA THR A 66 6.44 4.26 -4.45
C THR A 66 5.09 4.71 -3.91
N ILE A 67 4.49 3.88 -3.07
CA ILE A 67 3.19 4.16 -2.45
C ILE A 67 3.40 4.12 -0.94
N ASP A 68 3.21 5.27 -0.29
CA ASP A 68 3.40 5.45 1.14
C ASP A 68 2.05 5.68 1.81
N PHE A 69 1.51 4.66 2.47
CA PHE A 69 0.40 4.82 3.39
C PHE A 69 0.90 5.33 4.73
N LYS A 70 0.25 6.36 5.29
CA LYS A 70 0.52 6.90 6.62
C LYS A 70 -0.77 7.26 7.34
N ARG A 71 -0.92 6.74 8.55
CA ARG A 71 -1.92 7.18 9.52
C ARG A 71 -1.45 8.49 10.16
N LEU A 72 -2.32 9.49 10.18
CA LEU A 72 -2.01 10.81 10.71
C LEU A 72 -2.07 10.80 12.24
N SER A 73 -1.24 11.64 12.89
CA SER A 73 -1.30 11.84 14.34
C SER A 73 -2.59 12.52 14.76
N GLU A 74 -3.07 12.28 15.98
CA GLU A 74 -4.32 12.86 16.51
C GLU A 74 -4.41 14.38 16.27
N GLU A 75 -3.34 15.13 16.55
CA GLU A 75 -3.28 16.58 16.29
C GLU A 75 -3.58 16.96 14.82
N LYS A 76 -3.05 16.18 13.87
CA LYS A 76 -3.31 16.40 12.43
C LYS A 76 -4.72 15.97 12.06
N GLN A 77 -5.25 14.92 12.67
CA GLN A 77 -6.63 14.50 12.44
C GLN A 77 -7.61 15.59 12.92
N ASP A 78 -7.38 16.17 14.10
CA ASP A 78 -8.21 17.26 14.64
C ASP A 78 -8.18 18.51 13.77
N TYR A 79 -7.01 18.83 13.21
CA TYR A 79 -6.86 20.01 12.35
C TYR A 79 -7.40 19.80 10.93
N THR A 80 -7.22 18.61 10.34
CA THR A 80 -7.50 18.37 8.91
C THR A 80 -8.78 17.57 8.65
N GLY A 81 -9.26 16.81 9.63
CA GLY A 81 -10.37 15.87 9.49
C GLY A 81 -10.02 14.56 8.77
N TYR A 82 -8.74 14.34 8.44
CA TYR A 82 -8.27 13.11 7.78
C TYR A 82 -7.58 12.18 8.77
N GLU A 83 -7.88 10.87 8.69
CA GLU A 83 -7.27 9.83 9.52
C GLU A 83 -5.98 9.29 8.89
N ALA A 84 -5.91 9.23 7.55
CA ALA A 84 -4.75 8.72 6.83
C ALA A 84 -4.53 9.41 5.48
N GLU A 85 -3.32 9.27 4.96
CA GLU A 85 -2.95 9.69 3.62
C GLU A 85 -2.16 8.60 2.90
N ILE A 86 -2.29 8.56 1.57
CA ILE A 86 -1.46 7.75 0.68
C ILE A 86 -0.74 8.70 -0.28
N ILE A 87 0.59 8.60 -0.31
CA ILE A 87 1.45 9.43 -1.15
C ILE A 87 2.05 8.55 -2.24
N TYR A 88 1.87 8.95 -3.49
CA TYR A 88 2.43 8.30 -4.67
C TYR A 88 3.63 9.13 -5.15
N SER A 89 4.81 8.53 -5.24
CA SER A 89 6.04 9.21 -5.67
C SER A 89 6.82 8.36 -6.69
N ASP A 90 7.78 8.95 -7.39
CA ASP A 90 8.65 8.23 -8.33
C ASP A 90 9.88 7.57 -7.68
N GLY A 91 9.99 7.63 -6.35
CA GLY A 91 11.15 7.13 -5.60
C GLY A 91 12.36 8.07 -5.58
N ASN A 92 12.34 9.17 -6.34
CA ASN A 92 13.40 10.18 -6.41
C ASN A 92 13.00 11.50 -5.72
N GLY A 93 12.03 11.45 -4.80
CA GLY A 93 11.54 12.60 -4.05
C GLY A 93 10.53 13.47 -4.78
N ASN A 94 10.09 13.07 -5.98
CA ASN A 94 9.03 13.77 -6.71
C ASN A 94 7.67 13.14 -6.41
N ILE A 95 6.77 13.93 -5.82
CA ILE A 95 5.40 13.50 -5.50
C ILE A 95 4.55 13.59 -6.76
N LEU A 96 3.96 12.47 -7.14
CA LEU A 96 3.05 12.37 -8.27
C LEU A 96 1.62 12.71 -7.87
N GLU A 97 1.17 12.17 -6.73
CA GLU A 97 -0.21 12.31 -6.25
C GLU A 97 -0.29 12.08 -4.74
N THR A 98 -1.32 12.64 -4.09
CA THR A 98 -1.60 12.44 -2.67
C THR A 98 -3.09 12.30 -2.45
N HIS A 99 -3.50 11.20 -1.83
CA HIS A 99 -4.88 10.91 -1.47
C HIS A 99 -5.03 10.95 0.04
N ARG A 100 -6.18 11.45 0.52
CA ARG A 100 -6.47 11.57 1.96
C ARG A 100 -7.80 10.90 2.27
N TYR A 101 -7.84 10.22 3.41
CA TYR A 101 -8.97 9.40 3.83
C TYR A 101 -9.45 9.88 5.18
N ASN A 102 -10.75 10.16 5.29
CA ASN A 102 -11.38 10.54 6.56
C ASN A 102 -11.48 9.35 7.51
N PHE A 103 -11.48 8.13 6.96
CA PHE A 103 -11.57 6.89 7.72
C PHE A 103 -10.74 5.77 7.06
N THR A 104 -10.11 4.91 7.87
CA THR A 104 -9.43 3.69 7.41
C THR A 104 -9.43 2.59 8.47
N ASP A 105 -9.79 1.38 8.07
CA ASP A 105 -9.72 0.16 8.89
C ASP A 105 -8.34 -0.52 8.83
N PHE A 106 -7.39 0.01 8.07
CA PHE A 106 -6.06 -0.60 7.91
C PHE A 106 -5.26 -0.53 9.23
N PRO A 107 -4.81 -1.66 9.80
CA PRO A 107 -4.32 -1.70 11.18
C PRO A 107 -2.92 -1.12 11.40
N LEU A 108 -2.11 -0.92 10.36
CA LEU A 108 -0.76 -0.37 10.52
C LEU A 108 -0.77 1.15 10.40
N ASP A 109 0.14 1.80 11.13
CA ASP A 109 0.34 3.26 11.04
C ASP A 109 1.07 3.67 9.76
N GLU A 110 1.90 2.78 9.22
CA GLU A 110 2.65 3.02 8.00
C GLU A 110 2.83 1.75 7.18
N LEU A 111 2.83 1.90 5.86
CA LEU A 111 3.16 0.85 4.91
C LEU A 111 3.75 1.49 3.66
N ARG A 112 4.88 0.98 3.20
CA ARG A 112 5.45 1.31 1.90
C ARG A 112 5.30 0.14 0.94
N LEU A 113 4.82 0.43 -0.27
CA LEU A 113 4.71 -0.52 -1.37
C LEU A 113 5.40 0.01 -2.62
N TYR A 114 5.76 -0.89 -3.52
CA TYR A 114 6.27 -0.53 -4.85
C TYR A 114 5.32 -1.02 -5.93
N PHE A 115 5.23 -0.22 -6.99
CA PHE A 115 4.48 -0.56 -8.18
C PHE A 115 5.35 -0.38 -9.43
N VAL A 116 5.57 -1.48 -10.14
CA VAL A 116 6.39 -1.56 -11.36
C VAL A 116 5.86 -2.68 -12.25
N ASP A 117 5.92 -2.55 -13.57
CA ASP A 117 5.51 -3.61 -14.52
C ASP A 117 4.13 -4.23 -14.22
N ASN A 118 3.15 -3.37 -13.92
CA ASN A 118 1.80 -3.74 -13.49
C ASN A 118 1.75 -4.65 -12.25
N THR A 119 2.75 -4.57 -11.37
CA THR A 119 2.90 -5.45 -10.21
C THR A 119 3.06 -4.61 -8.94
N LEU A 120 2.17 -4.80 -7.98
CA LEU A 120 2.20 -4.22 -6.66
C LEU A 120 2.92 -5.17 -5.69
N MET A 121 3.91 -4.67 -4.96
CA MET A 121 4.82 -5.51 -4.16
C MET A 121 5.11 -4.86 -2.80
N LEU A 122 5.37 -5.69 -1.78
CA LEU A 122 6.07 -5.21 -0.59
C LEU A 122 7.49 -4.79 -0.96
N THR A 123 8.08 -3.86 -0.21
CA THR A 123 9.47 -3.44 -0.43
C THR A 123 10.48 -4.57 -0.25
N SER A 124 10.17 -5.58 0.56
CA SER A 124 11.00 -6.77 0.76
C SER A 124 10.90 -7.79 -0.37
N GLU A 125 9.94 -7.62 -1.29
CA GLU A 125 9.67 -8.55 -2.38
C GLU A 125 10.10 -8.03 -3.76
N TYR A 126 10.50 -6.75 -3.85
CA TYR A 126 11.06 -6.11 -5.04
C TYR A 126 12.57 -6.32 -5.13
#